data_AF-A0A0R0FJP6-F1
#
_entry.id   AF-A0A0R0FJP6-F1
#
_cell.length_a   1.000
_cell.length_b   1.000
_cell.length_c   1.000
_cell.angle_alpha   90.00
_cell.angle_beta   90.00
_cell.angle_gamma   90.00
#
_symmetry.space_group_name_H-M   'P 1'
#
loop_
_entity.id
_entity.type
_entity.pdbx_description
1 polymer ?
#
loop_
_entity_poly.entity_id
_entity_poly.type
_entity_poly.pdbx_seq_one_letter_code
_entity_poly.pdbx_strand_id
1 'polypeptide(L)'
;MCSTKLSISSTSNTPFPFFFFFSFFNFSKHGFGNYTTLCSRVPFFRDASTKLNIEGTQRSQDLKKGVDCVRLNVQSVLDKQLAAWESYILRHCFALPQGFRMPNTDESNENALDPGAPFDPDIDAQLDSLREKLIEVGKESEMLNQEMQALERKSAVNVAGHINEAVQLYEQNSMHEVFQEIVTTASELGAKMAKLNSSMIEETDQTKTKRIYSTEMDLSAINPAKGLSNMKLDDVEEFVSVMKSM
;
A
#
# COMPACT_ATOMS: atom_id res chain seq x y z
N MET A 1 -12.33 5.26 4.08
CA MET A 1 -13.48 4.83 4.91
C MET A 1 -12.95 3.99 6.06
N CYS A 2 -13.59 4.08 7.24
CA CYS A 2 -13.17 3.55 8.55
C CYS A 2 -12.19 4.42 9.37
N SER A 3 -12.67 5.58 9.83
CA SER A 3 -12.20 6.22 11.06
C SER A 3 -13.11 5.80 12.21
N THR A 4 -12.69 4.85 13.03
CA THR A 4 -13.38 4.51 14.27
C THR A 4 -12.79 5.34 15.40
N LYS A 5 -13.45 6.45 15.74
CA LYS A 5 -13.20 7.19 16.98
C LYS A 5 -13.72 6.33 18.15
N LEU A 6 -12.83 5.77 18.96
CA LEU A 6 -13.19 5.31 20.30
C LEU A 6 -13.09 6.51 21.25
N SER A 7 -14.24 7.08 21.61
CA SER A 7 -14.38 8.04 22.70
C SER A 7 -14.80 7.26 23.93
N ILE A 8 -13.91 7.12 24.93
CA ILE A 8 -14.26 6.49 26.20
C ILE A 8 -14.65 7.61 27.16
N SER A 9 -15.97 7.83 27.30
CA SER A 9 -16.54 8.69 28.34
C SER A 9 -16.53 7.94 29.67
N SER A 10 -15.75 8.45 30.63
CA SER A 10 -15.71 7.96 32.00
C SER A 10 -16.95 8.45 32.77
N THR A 11 -17.95 7.61 32.93
CA THR A 11 -19.04 7.82 33.90
C THR A 11 -19.31 6.54 34.70
N SER A 12 -18.94 6.60 35.98
CA SER A 12 -19.49 5.89 37.15
C SER A 12 -19.67 4.36 37.13
N ASN A 13 -18.92 3.72 38.04
CA ASN A 13 -19.20 2.47 38.76
C ASN A 13 -19.43 1.17 37.95
N THR A 14 -18.55 0.19 38.19
CA THR A 14 -18.53 -1.26 37.78
C THR A 14 -17.66 -1.62 36.55
N PRO A 15 -17.25 -2.90 36.42
CA PRO A 15 -15.91 -3.42 36.68
C PRO A 15 -14.95 -3.29 35.47
N PHE A 16 -14.27 -2.15 35.38
CA PHE A 16 -13.18 -1.95 34.41
C PHE A 16 -11.91 -2.82 34.56
N PRO A 17 -11.54 -3.39 35.73
CA PRO A 17 -10.23 -4.04 35.84
C PRO A 17 -10.16 -5.40 35.12
N PHE A 18 -11.25 -6.17 35.05
CA PHE A 18 -11.20 -7.54 34.49
C PHE A 18 -10.97 -7.58 32.97
N PHE A 19 -11.66 -6.71 32.21
CA PHE A 19 -11.54 -6.68 30.75
C PHE A 19 -10.16 -6.20 30.28
N PHE A 20 -9.59 -5.21 30.97
CA PHE A 20 -8.22 -4.77 30.70
C PHE A 20 -7.20 -5.85 31.06
N PHE A 21 -7.42 -6.56 32.18
CA PHE A 21 -6.53 -7.64 32.60
C PHE A 21 -6.48 -8.78 31.58
N PHE A 22 -7.64 -9.26 31.12
CA PHE A 22 -7.71 -10.34 30.13
C PHE A 22 -7.10 -9.97 28.78
N SER A 23 -7.32 -8.73 28.33
CA SER A 23 -6.76 -8.25 27.06
C SER A 23 -5.24 -8.11 27.14
N PHE A 24 -4.72 -7.58 28.25
CA PHE A 24 -3.28 -7.39 28.44
C PHE A 24 -2.54 -8.72 28.68
N PHE A 25 -3.14 -9.66 29.41
CA PHE A 25 -2.53 -10.98 29.64
C PHE A 25 -2.52 -11.84 28.36
N ASN A 26 -3.58 -11.78 27.54
CA ASN A 26 -3.56 -12.40 26.21
C ASN A 26 -2.51 -11.76 25.30
N PHE A 27 -2.39 -10.42 25.34
CA PHE A 27 -1.36 -9.70 24.58
C PHE A 27 0.07 -10.08 25.03
N SER A 28 0.29 -10.31 26.32
CA SER A 28 1.58 -10.75 26.87
C SER A 28 1.89 -12.22 26.56
N LYS A 29 0.91 -13.14 26.69
CA LYS A 29 1.09 -14.57 26.39
C LYS A 29 1.29 -14.88 24.91
N HIS A 30 0.74 -14.08 24.00
CA HIS A 30 0.86 -14.30 22.54
C HIS A 30 2.00 -13.56 21.85
N GLY A 31 2.92 -12.94 22.58
CA GLY A 31 4.26 -12.68 22.05
C GLY A 31 4.66 -11.22 21.93
N PHE A 32 5.27 -10.70 23.00
CA PHE A 32 6.18 -9.56 22.88
C PHE A 32 7.38 -9.84 21.94
N GLY A 33 7.67 -11.11 21.63
CA GLY A 33 8.78 -11.54 20.77
C GLY A 33 8.53 -11.43 19.26
N ASN A 34 7.27 -11.51 18.80
CA ASN A 34 6.96 -11.55 17.35
C ASN A 34 6.19 -10.33 16.85
N TYR A 35 5.59 -9.53 17.73
CA TYR A 35 4.95 -8.26 17.35
C TYR A 35 5.92 -7.07 17.37
N THR A 36 7.10 -7.20 18.00
CA THR A 36 8.15 -6.17 17.93
C THR A 36 8.86 -6.16 16.57
N THR A 37 8.85 -7.26 15.83
CA THR A 37 9.34 -7.36 14.44
C THR A 37 8.27 -7.04 13.38
N LEU A 38 6.99 -7.09 13.73
CA LEU A 38 5.87 -6.69 12.85
C LEU A 38 5.44 -5.22 13.03
N CYS A 39 5.45 -4.67 14.25
CA CYS A 39 5.19 -3.24 14.50
C CYS A 39 6.37 -2.33 14.13
N SER A 40 7.58 -2.87 13.95
CA SER A 40 8.72 -2.12 13.40
C SER A 40 8.65 -1.93 11.88
N ARG A 41 7.60 -2.47 11.22
CA ARG A 41 7.42 -2.40 9.76
C ARG A 41 6.27 -1.51 9.28
N VAL A 42 5.57 -0.82 10.17
CA VAL A 42 4.73 0.33 9.76
C VAL A 42 5.68 1.52 9.63
N PRO A 43 6.06 1.96 8.41
CA PRO A 43 7.09 2.95 8.30
C PRO A 43 6.39 4.30 8.39
N PHE A 44 5.82 4.63 9.57
CA PHE A 44 5.20 5.94 9.82
C PHE A 44 6.15 7.06 9.41
N PHE A 45 7.45 6.86 9.60
CA PHE A 45 8.49 7.76 9.12
C PHE A 45 8.55 7.85 7.58
N ARG A 46 8.56 6.73 6.86
CA ARG A 46 8.59 6.73 5.38
C ARG A 46 7.31 7.33 4.81
N ASP A 47 6.15 6.99 5.38
CA ASP A 47 4.86 7.53 4.97
C ASP A 47 4.76 9.03 5.25
N ALA A 48 5.29 9.52 6.38
CA ALA A 48 5.33 10.94 6.69
C ALA A 48 6.36 11.70 5.84
N SER A 49 7.53 11.10 5.60
CA SER A 49 8.60 11.67 4.77
C SER A 49 8.14 11.85 3.32
N THR A 50 7.51 10.81 2.74
CA THR A 50 6.94 10.84 1.39
C THR A 50 5.79 11.83 1.27
N LYS A 51 4.84 11.85 2.23
CA LYS A 51 3.72 12.82 2.20
C LYS A 51 4.14 14.27 2.33
N LEU A 52 5.29 14.53 2.95
CA LEU A 52 5.82 15.87 3.14
C LEU A 52 6.83 16.28 2.05
N ASN A 53 7.20 15.39 1.12
CA ASN A 53 8.25 15.61 0.12
C ASN A 53 9.58 16.09 0.73
N ILE A 54 9.93 15.57 1.91
CA ILE A 54 11.14 15.99 2.65
C ILE A 54 12.28 14.98 2.58
N GLU A 55 12.11 13.88 1.85
CA GLU A 55 13.11 12.83 1.68
C GLU A 55 14.47 13.45 1.28
N GLY A 56 15.54 13.15 2.04
CA GLY A 56 16.88 13.67 1.79
C GLY A 56 17.16 15.11 2.25
N THR A 57 16.19 15.84 2.77
CA THR A 57 16.39 17.22 3.29
C THR A 57 16.73 17.21 4.79
N GLN A 58 17.33 18.28 5.32
CA GLN A 58 17.50 18.48 6.77
C GLN A 58 16.18 18.31 7.55
N ARG A 59 15.06 18.67 6.93
CA ARG A 59 13.71 18.51 7.49
C ARG A 59 13.32 17.05 7.72
N SER A 60 13.83 16.10 6.94
CA SER A 60 13.64 14.66 7.22
C SER A 60 14.35 14.22 8.50
N GLN A 61 15.54 14.77 8.78
CA GLN A 61 16.27 14.48 10.02
C GLN A 61 15.56 15.10 11.22
N ASP A 62 15.06 16.33 11.09
CA ASP A 62 14.30 17.00 12.14
C ASP A 62 12.96 16.28 12.40
N LEU A 63 12.28 15.81 11.35
CA LEU A 63 11.10 14.95 11.49
C LEU A 63 11.45 13.65 12.22
N LYS A 64 12.55 12.99 11.85
CA LYS A 64 13.00 11.75 12.51
C LYS A 64 13.23 11.98 14.00
N LYS A 65 13.96 13.04 14.36
CA LYS A 65 14.19 13.45 15.75
C LYS A 65 12.88 13.75 16.48
N GLY A 66 11.95 14.44 15.82
CA GLY A 66 10.62 14.74 16.39
C GLY A 66 9.80 13.48 16.66
N VAL A 67 9.73 12.57 15.69
CA VAL A 67 9.04 11.27 15.83
C VAL A 67 9.69 10.43 16.92
N ASP A 68 11.02 10.39 16.98
CA ASP A 68 11.76 9.68 18.02
C ASP A 68 11.49 10.27 19.41
N CYS A 69 11.45 11.61 19.54
CA CYS A 69 11.11 12.31 20.78
C CYS A 69 9.69 11.98 21.25
N VAL A 70 8.69 12.03 20.35
CA VAL A 70 7.31 11.65 20.67
C VAL A 70 7.23 10.19 21.10
N ARG A 71 7.92 9.29 20.38
CA ARG A 71 7.97 7.86 20.73
C ARG A 71 8.55 7.65 22.14
N LEU A 72 9.68 8.28 22.45
CA LEU A 72 10.32 8.17 23.76
C LEU A 72 9.46 8.74 24.88
N ASN A 73 8.76 9.85 24.64
CA ASN A 73 7.84 10.43 25.61
C ASN A 73 6.64 9.51 25.88
N VAL A 74 6.02 8.99 24.82
CA VAL A 74 4.90 8.03 24.94
C VAL A 74 5.36 6.77 25.66
N GLN A 75 6.51 6.22 25.29
CA GLN A 75 7.10 5.04 25.94
C GLN A 75 7.37 5.30 27.43
N SER A 76 8.02 6.41 27.78
CA SER A 76 8.31 6.78 29.18
C SER A 76 7.03 6.91 30.03
N VAL A 77 5.97 7.49 29.46
CA VAL A 77 4.66 7.58 30.13
C VAL A 77 4.04 6.21 30.30
N LEU A 78 4.04 5.37 29.25
CA LEU A 78 3.50 4.01 29.31
C LEU A 78 4.26 3.14 30.31
N ASP A 79 5.59 3.16 30.30
CA ASP A 79 6.44 2.38 31.20
C ASP A 79 6.17 2.74 32.67
N LYS A 80 6.06 4.04 32.98
CA LYS A 80 5.73 4.50 34.34
C LYS A 80 4.34 4.04 34.79
N GLN A 81 3.35 4.16 33.90
CA GLN A 81 1.99 3.73 34.20
C GLN A 81 1.93 2.21 34.39
N LEU A 82 2.53 1.44 33.48
CA LEU A 82 2.57 -0.02 33.55
C LEU A 82 3.29 -0.50 34.81
N ALA A 83 4.40 0.13 35.21
CA ALA A 83 5.09 -0.19 36.46
C ALA A 83 4.22 0.09 37.70
N ALA A 84 3.47 1.20 37.71
CA ALA A 84 2.52 1.51 38.79
C ALA A 84 1.38 0.48 38.83
N TRP A 85 0.85 0.08 37.67
CA TRP A 85 -0.18 -0.95 37.55
C TRP A 85 0.33 -2.32 38.02
N GLU A 86 1.49 -2.76 37.57
CA GLU A 86 2.13 -4.00 38.00
C GLU A 86 2.31 -4.01 39.52
N SER A 87 2.84 -2.92 40.08
CA SER A 87 2.99 -2.76 41.52
C SER A 87 1.66 -2.84 42.26
N TYR A 88 0.59 -2.26 41.72
CA TYR A 88 -0.74 -2.31 42.33
C TYR A 88 -1.30 -3.74 42.29
N ILE A 89 -1.22 -4.39 41.14
CA ILE A 89 -1.71 -5.76 40.91
C ILE A 89 -1.03 -6.74 41.86
N LEU A 90 0.30 -6.68 41.97
CA LEU A 90 1.05 -7.57 42.85
C LEU A 90 0.73 -7.36 44.34
N ARG A 91 0.47 -6.12 44.76
CA ARG A 91 0.19 -5.79 46.16
C ARG A 91 -1.27 -6.00 46.57
N HIS A 92 -2.21 -5.91 45.64
CA HIS A 92 -3.63 -5.82 45.98
C HIS A 92 -4.51 -6.84 45.28
N CYS A 93 -4.15 -7.29 44.07
CA CYS A 93 -4.95 -8.25 43.32
C CYS A 93 -4.48 -9.69 43.55
N PHE A 94 -3.17 -9.91 43.63
CA PHE A 94 -2.59 -11.25 43.84
C PHE A 94 -1.96 -11.47 45.21
N ALA A 95 -1.94 -10.46 46.07
CA ALA A 95 -1.45 -10.61 47.43
C ALA A 95 -2.49 -11.37 48.28
N LEU A 96 -2.00 -12.34 49.05
CA LEU A 96 -2.80 -12.96 50.10
C LEU A 96 -3.04 -11.93 51.22
N PRO A 97 -4.29 -11.62 51.60
CA PRO A 97 -4.55 -10.65 52.66
C PRO A 97 -3.89 -11.07 53.97
N GLN A 98 -3.40 -10.11 54.74
CA GLN A 98 -2.74 -10.38 56.01
C GLN A 98 -3.69 -11.15 56.96
N GLY A 99 -3.21 -12.27 57.50
CA GLY A 99 -4.00 -13.17 58.35
C GLY A 99 -4.54 -14.41 57.63
N PHE A 100 -4.55 -14.41 56.30
CA PHE A 100 -4.78 -15.63 55.53
C PHE A 100 -3.47 -16.39 55.40
N ARG A 101 -3.53 -17.70 55.62
CA ARG A 101 -2.45 -18.63 55.30
C ARG A 101 -2.91 -19.49 54.14
N MET A 102 -2.00 -19.70 53.19
CA MET A 102 -2.19 -20.77 52.23
C MET A 102 -2.25 -22.08 53.01
N PRO A 103 -3.15 -23.02 52.68
CA PRO A 103 -3.09 -24.36 53.25
C PRO A 103 -1.71 -24.91 52.94
N ASN A 104 -0.92 -25.21 53.96
CA ASN A 104 0.44 -25.72 53.79
C ASN A 104 0.36 -26.98 52.93
N THR A 105 0.97 -26.94 51.75
CA THR A 105 1.03 -28.08 50.82
C THR A 105 2.00 -29.17 51.32
N ASP A 106 2.73 -28.90 52.40
CA ASP A 106 3.69 -29.83 53.02
C ASP A 106 3.02 -30.90 53.89
N GLU A 107 1.72 -30.74 54.20
CA GLU A 107 0.86 -31.84 54.60
C GLU A 107 0.04 -32.16 53.37
N SER A 108 0.43 -33.19 52.61
CA SER A 108 -0.42 -33.83 51.59
C SER A 108 -1.64 -34.43 52.29
N ASN A 109 -2.53 -33.58 52.78
CA ASN A 109 -3.88 -33.97 53.09
C ASN A 109 -4.53 -34.15 51.72
N GLU A 110 -4.45 -35.38 51.23
CA GLU A 110 -5.09 -35.96 50.05
C GLU A 110 -6.64 -35.81 50.07
N ASN A 111 -7.19 -34.89 50.87
CA ASN A 111 -8.55 -34.85 51.39
C ASN A 111 -9.25 -33.48 51.25
N ALA A 112 -8.75 -32.55 50.42
CA ALA A 112 -9.53 -31.35 50.02
C ALA A 112 -10.26 -31.54 48.67
N LEU A 113 -9.82 -32.52 47.88
CA LEU A 113 -10.70 -33.27 47.00
C LEU A 113 -11.23 -34.42 47.84
N ASP A 114 -12.54 -34.63 47.89
CA ASP A 114 -13.09 -35.86 48.45
C ASP A 114 -12.39 -37.04 47.75
N PRO A 115 -11.65 -37.91 48.46
CA PRO A 115 -11.06 -39.11 47.86
C PRO A 115 -12.15 -40.04 47.28
N GLY A 116 -13.41 -39.81 47.67
CA GLY A 116 -14.62 -40.43 47.13
C GLY A 116 -15.38 -39.60 46.10
N ALA A 117 -14.86 -38.45 45.63
CA ALA A 117 -15.43 -37.77 44.47
C ALA A 117 -15.37 -38.75 43.30
N PRO A 118 -16.52 -39.14 42.72
CA PRO A 118 -16.51 -40.09 41.63
C PRO A 118 -15.63 -39.51 40.53
N PHE A 119 -14.61 -40.27 40.12
CA PHE A 119 -13.95 -40.05 38.85
C PHE A 119 -15.04 -39.78 37.82
N ASP A 120 -15.05 -38.58 37.24
CA ASP A 120 -16.03 -38.22 36.23
C ASP A 120 -15.42 -38.55 34.86
N PRO A 121 -15.70 -39.74 34.30
CA PRO A 121 -15.16 -40.14 33.01
C PRO A 121 -15.58 -39.20 31.89
N ASP A 122 -16.66 -38.41 32.07
CA ASP A 122 -17.08 -37.42 31.08
C ASP A 122 -16.09 -36.24 31.02
N ILE A 123 -15.56 -35.78 32.16
CA ILE A 123 -14.56 -34.71 32.19
C ILE A 123 -13.25 -35.15 31.54
N ASP A 124 -12.81 -36.38 31.82
CA ASP A 124 -11.62 -36.93 31.18
C ASP A 124 -11.82 -37.08 29.67
N ALA A 125 -12.98 -37.58 29.23
CA ALA A 125 -13.31 -37.67 27.81
C ALA A 125 -13.38 -36.29 27.12
N GLN A 126 -13.94 -35.27 27.79
CA GLN A 126 -13.96 -33.90 27.28
C GLN A 126 -12.55 -33.32 27.18
N LEU A 127 -11.69 -33.57 28.17
CA LEU A 127 -10.30 -33.12 28.17
C LEU A 127 -9.50 -33.77 27.03
N ASP A 128 -9.71 -35.06 26.80
CA ASP A 128 -9.11 -35.79 25.68
C ASP A 128 -9.63 -35.28 24.33
N SER A 129 -10.93 -35.00 24.20
CA SER A 129 -11.49 -34.35 23.01
C SER A 129 -10.88 -32.96 22.76
N LEU A 130 -10.66 -32.16 23.80
CA LEU A 130 -10.02 -30.85 23.67
C LEU A 130 -8.54 -30.97 23.30
N ARG A 131 -7.82 -31.96 23.83
CA ARG A 131 -6.44 -32.27 23.45
C ARG A 131 -6.35 -32.68 21.98
N GLU A 132 -7.27 -33.52 21.52
CA GLU A 132 -7.34 -33.92 20.11
C GLU A 132 -7.59 -32.73 19.19
N LYS A 133 -8.57 -31.87 19.53
CA LYS A 133 -8.83 -30.62 18.79
C LYS A 133 -7.63 -29.67 18.79
N LEU A 134 -6.90 -29.57 19.91
CA LEU A 134 -5.69 -28.74 19.98
C LEU A 134 -4.58 -29.26 19.04
N ILE A 135 -4.45 -30.59 18.92
CA ILE A 135 -3.52 -31.22 17.97
C ILE A 135 -3.95 -30.94 16.52
N GLU A 136 -5.24 -31.05 16.21
CA GLU A 136 -5.79 -30.75 14.88
C GLU A 136 -5.55 -29.29 14.47
N VAL A 137 -5.94 -28.33 15.32
CA VAL A 137 -5.69 -26.90 15.12
C VAL A 137 -4.20 -26.59 15.00
N GLY A 138 -3.35 -27.30 15.76
CA GLY A 138 -1.90 -27.20 15.63
C GLY A 138 -1.38 -27.58 14.24
N LYS A 139 -1.89 -28.70 13.67
CA LYS A 139 -1.55 -29.14 12.30
C LYS A 139 -2.04 -28.16 11.24
N GLU A 140 -3.26 -27.65 11.39
CA GLU A 140 -3.82 -26.64 10.49
C GLU A 140 -3.01 -25.33 10.55
N SER A 141 -2.63 -24.88 11.74
CA SER A 141 -1.79 -23.69 11.93
C SER A 141 -0.41 -23.86 11.29
N GLU A 142 0.19 -25.04 11.38
CA GLU A 142 1.47 -25.34 10.71
C GLU A 142 1.31 -25.31 9.18
N MET A 143 0.26 -25.93 8.64
CA MET A 143 -0.04 -25.91 7.21
C MET A 143 -0.25 -24.48 6.69
N LEU A 144 -1.03 -23.67 7.41
CA LEU A 144 -1.26 -22.27 7.06
C LEU A 144 0.03 -21.45 7.10
N ASN A 145 0.90 -21.68 8.09
CA ASN A 145 2.21 -21.03 8.16
C ASN A 145 3.11 -21.45 6.99
N GLN A 146 3.08 -22.71 6.56
CA GLN A 146 3.80 -23.17 5.38
C GLN A 146 3.27 -22.51 4.09
N GLU A 147 1.94 -22.40 3.93
CA GLU A 147 1.31 -21.69 2.81
C GLU A 147 1.69 -20.20 2.79
N MET A 148 1.62 -19.53 3.94
CA MET A 148 2.02 -18.14 4.09
C MET A 148 3.47 -17.93 3.64
N GLN A 149 4.42 -18.76 4.10
CA GLN A 149 5.81 -18.67 3.66
C GLN A 149 5.97 -18.98 2.17
N ALA A 150 5.18 -19.90 1.59
CA ALA A 150 5.20 -20.17 0.16
C ALA A 150 4.71 -18.95 -0.65
N LEU A 151 3.67 -18.26 -0.18
CA LEU A 151 3.16 -17.02 -0.77
C LEU A 151 4.14 -15.85 -0.60
N GLU A 152 4.81 -15.73 0.54
CA GLU A 152 5.88 -14.74 0.75
C GLU A 152 7.04 -14.96 -0.23
N ARG A 153 7.49 -16.22 -0.42
CA ARG A 153 8.53 -16.54 -1.40
C ARG A 153 8.06 -16.25 -2.84
N LYS A 154 6.86 -16.66 -3.21
CA LYS A 154 6.29 -16.38 -4.54
C LYS A 154 6.16 -14.87 -4.80
N SER A 155 5.66 -14.12 -3.82
CA SER A 155 5.48 -12.67 -3.96
C SER A 155 6.83 -11.94 -4.03
N ALA A 156 7.80 -12.30 -3.18
CA ALA A 156 9.13 -11.70 -3.23
C ALA A 156 9.84 -11.96 -4.57
N VAL A 157 9.76 -13.19 -5.09
CA VAL A 157 10.38 -13.55 -6.38
C VAL A 157 9.65 -12.89 -7.55
N ASN A 158 8.32 -12.96 -7.60
CA ASN A 158 7.54 -12.44 -8.73
C ASN A 158 7.59 -10.91 -8.79
N VAL A 159 7.45 -10.22 -7.65
CA VAL A 159 7.42 -8.75 -7.64
C VAL A 159 8.79 -8.19 -7.98
N ALA A 160 9.87 -8.70 -7.37
CA ALA A 160 11.21 -8.22 -7.67
C ALA A 160 11.63 -8.56 -9.11
N GLY A 161 11.33 -9.78 -9.58
CA GLY A 161 11.66 -10.24 -10.93
C GLY A 161 10.91 -9.47 -12.01
N HIS A 162 9.58 -9.41 -11.94
CA HIS A 162 8.77 -8.74 -12.98
C HIS A 162 8.94 -7.23 -12.99
N ILE A 163 9.12 -6.58 -11.83
CA ILE A 163 9.41 -5.14 -11.80
C ILE A 163 10.78 -4.88 -12.45
N ASN A 164 11.80 -5.66 -12.10
CA ASN A 164 13.13 -5.49 -12.69
C ASN A 164 13.13 -5.77 -14.20
N GLU A 165 12.43 -6.81 -14.65
CA GLU A 165 12.25 -7.12 -16.08
C GLU A 165 11.51 -5.99 -16.82
N ALA A 166 10.42 -5.48 -16.25
CA ALA A 166 9.70 -4.35 -16.82
C ALA A 166 10.59 -3.10 -16.91
N VAL A 167 11.35 -2.78 -15.85
CA VAL A 167 12.30 -1.65 -15.84
C VAL A 167 13.39 -1.84 -16.89
N GLN A 168 13.98 -3.02 -17.01
CA GLN A 168 14.98 -3.31 -18.03
C GLN A 168 14.41 -3.22 -19.45
N LEU A 169 13.17 -3.67 -19.67
CA LEU A 169 12.49 -3.49 -20.96
C LEU A 169 12.24 -2.00 -21.25
N TYR A 170 11.93 -1.18 -20.25
CA TYR A 170 11.80 0.27 -20.44
C TYR A 170 13.15 0.96 -20.71
N GLU A 171 14.26 0.46 -20.16
CA GLU A 171 15.60 0.98 -20.41
C GLU A 171 16.20 0.51 -21.74
N GLN A 172 15.96 -0.75 -22.13
CA GLN A 172 16.44 -1.33 -23.39
C GLN A 172 15.62 -0.90 -24.59
N ASN A 173 14.29 -0.81 -24.43
CA ASN A 173 13.51 -0.13 -25.44
C ASN A 173 13.93 1.32 -25.36
N SER A 174 14.55 1.80 -26.44
CA SER A 174 14.80 3.22 -26.65
C SER A 174 13.48 3.97 -26.88
N MET A 175 12.47 3.67 -26.06
CA MET A 175 11.15 4.25 -26.10
C MET A 175 11.28 5.76 -25.91
N HIS A 176 12.28 6.22 -25.14
CA HIS A 176 12.58 7.64 -25.05
C HIS A 176 13.07 8.25 -26.38
N GLU A 177 14.00 7.61 -27.09
CA GLU A 177 14.46 8.12 -28.39
C GLU A 177 13.36 8.01 -29.43
N VAL A 178 12.60 6.91 -29.46
CA VAL A 178 11.44 6.74 -30.35
C VAL A 178 10.36 7.80 -30.05
N PHE A 179 10.08 8.08 -28.77
CA PHE A 179 9.15 9.15 -28.41
C PHE A 179 9.67 10.52 -28.83
N GLN A 180 10.97 10.80 -28.66
CA GLN A 180 11.56 12.05 -29.13
C GLN A 180 11.48 12.15 -30.66
N GLU A 181 11.79 11.09 -31.39
CA GLU A 181 11.72 11.02 -32.85
C GLU A 181 10.29 11.21 -33.36
N ILE A 182 9.30 10.62 -32.71
CA ILE A 182 7.88 10.84 -33.01
C ILE A 182 7.52 12.32 -32.79
N VAL A 183 7.96 12.91 -31.68
CA VAL A 183 7.68 14.32 -31.36
C VAL A 183 8.35 15.26 -32.37
N THR A 184 9.59 15.01 -32.76
CA THR A 184 10.30 15.82 -33.77
C THR A 184 9.65 15.68 -35.14
N THR A 185 9.32 14.46 -35.55
CA THR A 185 8.69 14.18 -36.86
C THR A 185 7.29 14.80 -36.93
N ALA A 186 6.50 14.69 -35.87
CA ALA A 186 5.18 15.33 -35.81
C ALA A 186 5.29 16.87 -35.85
N SER A 187 6.30 17.45 -35.20
CA SER A 187 6.56 18.88 -35.23
C SER A 187 6.99 19.37 -36.61
N GLU A 188 7.87 18.63 -37.29
CA GLU A 188 8.28 18.92 -38.67
C GLU A 188 7.11 18.82 -39.64
N LEU A 189 6.27 17.79 -39.50
CA LEU A 189 5.06 17.64 -40.30
C LEU A 189 4.11 18.82 -40.09
N GLY A 190 3.88 19.23 -38.85
CA GLY A 190 3.08 20.40 -38.50
C GLY A 190 3.62 21.69 -39.14
N ALA A 191 4.94 21.89 -39.10
CA ALA A 191 5.58 23.05 -39.73
C ALA A 191 5.45 23.04 -41.26
N LYS A 192 5.64 21.87 -41.90
CA LYS A 192 5.45 21.72 -43.36
C LYS A 192 4.01 21.98 -43.77
N MET A 193 3.03 21.50 -43.00
CA MET A 193 1.61 21.71 -43.27
C MET A 193 1.20 23.19 -43.09
N ALA A 194 1.74 23.86 -42.07
CA ALA A 194 1.54 25.30 -41.88
C ALA A 194 2.13 26.13 -43.03
N LYS A 195 3.34 25.77 -43.49
CA LYS A 195 3.99 26.42 -44.64
C LYS A 195 3.18 26.23 -45.93
N LEU A 196 2.70 25.01 -46.19
CA LEU A 196 1.88 24.69 -47.36
C LEU A 196 0.55 25.48 -47.38
N ASN A 197 -0.11 25.59 -46.21
CA ASN A 197 -1.33 26.38 -46.08
C ASN A 197 -1.05 27.88 -46.34
N SER A 198 0.06 28.42 -45.84
CA SER A 198 0.44 29.81 -46.09
C SER A 198 0.74 30.08 -47.57
N SER A 199 1.47 29.19 -48.25
CA SER A 199 1.77 29.37 -49.68
C SER A 199 0.51 29.27 -50.54
N MET A 200 -0.43 28.38 -50.19
CA MET A 200 -1.73 28.31 -50.86
C MET A 200 -2.53 29.60 -50.71
N ILE A 201 -2.57 30.19 -49.51
CA ILE A 201 -3.28 31.46 -49.27
C ILE A 201 -2.64 32.58 -50.11
N GLU A 202 -1.31 32.67 -50.13
CA GLU A 202 -0.59 33.70 -50.88
C GLU A 202 -0.76 33.55 -52.40
N GLU A 203 -0.72 32.34 -52.95
CA GLU A 203 -1.00 32.08 -54.37
C GLU A 203 -2.45 32.42 -54.74
N THR A 204 -3.40 32.12 -53.84
CA THR A 204 -4.82 32.44 -54.05
C THR A 204 -5.06 33.94 -54.02
N ASP A 205 -4.33 34.68 -53.19
CA ASP A 205 -4.41 36.13 -53.12
C ASP A 205 -3.70 36.78 -54.32
N GLN A 206 -2.53 36.31 -54.74
CA GLN A 206 -1.86 36.82 -55.95
C GLN A 206 -2.68 36.58 -57.22
N THR A 207 -3.37 35.45 -57.34
CA THR A 207 -4.26 35.17 -58.47
C THR A 207 -5.54 35.99 -58.43
N LYS A 208 -6.09 36.29 -57.24
CA LYS A 208 -7.21 37.25 -57.10
C LYS A 208 -6.79 38.67 -57.43
N THR A 209 -5.64 39.15 -56.95
CA THR A 209 -5.15 40.51 -57.22
C THR A 209 -4.79 40.69 -58.69
N LYS A 210 -4.14 39.71 -59.35
CA LYS A 210 -3.91 39.76 -60.80
C LYS A 210 -5.20 39.77 -61.62
N ARG A 211 -6.24 39.05 -61.17
CA ARG A 211 -7.54 39.03 -61.85
C ARG A 211 -8.28 40.38 -61.72
N ILE A 212 -8.14 41.08 -60.59
CA ILE A 212 -8.72 42.41 -60.39
C ILE A 212 -8.09 43.47 -61.31
N TYR A 213 -6.80 43.36 -61.66
CA TYR A 213 -6.11 44.30 -62.56
C TYR A 213 -6.23 43.97 -64.07
N SER A 214 -6.89 42.88 -64.46
CA SER A 214 -6.96 42.44 -65.87
C SER A 214 -8.36 42.14 -66.38
N THR A 215 -9.43 42.64 -65.73
CA THR A 215 -10.81 42.34 -66.14
C THR A 215 -11.52 43.56 -66.71
N GLU A 216 -11.15 43.94 -67.93
CA GLU A 216 -12.12 44.25 -68.99
C GLU A 216 -12.21 42.97 -69.85
N MET A 217 -13.41 42.58 -70.27
CA MET A 217 -13.74 41.46 -71.18
C MET A 217 -14.04 40.06 -70.57
N ASP A 218 -15.33 39.72 -70.66
CA ASP A 218 -16.06 38.43 -70.60
C ASP A 218 -16.17 37.59 -69.30
N LEU A 219 -17.31 37.77 -68.64
CA LEU A 219 -17.81 37.11 -67.42
C LEU A 219 -18.56 35.77 -67.64
N SER A 220 -18.39 35.07 -68.77
CA SER A 220 -19.26 33.93 -69.13
C SER A 220 -18.64 32.53 -69.02
N ALA A 221 -17.40 32.35 -68.55
CA ALA A 221 -16.72 31.05 -68.53
C ALA A 221 -16.29 30.51 -67.13
N ILE A 222 -16.95 30.94 -66.06
CA ILE A 222 -16.59 30.52 -64.69
C ILE A 222 -17.08 29.10 -64.42
N ASN A 223 -16.19 28.11 -64.59
CA ASN A 223 -16.32 26.80 -63.95
C ASN A 223 -15.45 26.79 -62.68
N PRO A 224 -16.03 26.77 -61.47
CA PRO A 224 -15.28 26.66 -60.23
C PRO A 224 -14.96 25.18 -59.93
N ALA A 225 -13.92 24.96 -59.12
CA ALA A 225 -13.51 23.67 -58.53
C ALA A 225 -12.59 22.76 -59.36
N LYS A 226 -11.28 22.96 -59.20
CA LYS A 226 -10.28 21.88 -59.24
C LYS A 226 -9.31 22.05 -58.07
N GLY A 227 -9.77 21.69 -56.87
CA GLY A 227 -8.91 21.37 -55.74
C GLY A 227 -8.61 19.87 -55.73
N LEU A 228 -7.38 19.50 -55.41
CA LEU A 228 -6.88 18.14 -55.10
C LEU A 228 -7.06 17.01 -56.14
N SER A 229 -7.56 17.28 -57.35
CA SER A 229 -7.88 16.20 -58.32
C SER A 229 -6.74 15.78 -59.27
N ASN A 230 -5.50 16.26 -59.06
CA ASN A 230 -4.35 15.99 -59.96
C ASN A 230 -3.20 15.21 -59.29
N MET A 231 -3.39 14.72 -58.06
CA MET A 231 -2.41 13.86 -57.41
C MET A 231 -2.51 12.45 -58.01
N LYS A 232 -1.39 11.92 -58.52
CA LYS A 232 -1.40 10.57 -59.13
C LYS A 232 -1.59 9.53 -58.03
N LEU A 233 -2.24 8.42 -58.37
CA LEU A 233 -2.39 7.26 -57.48
C LEU A 233 -1.03 6.80 -56.94
N ASP A 234 0.00 6.87 -57.80
CA ASP A 234 1.40 6.54 -57.48
C ASP A 234 1.93 7.35 -56.29
N ASP A 235 1.57 8.64 -56.17
CA ASP A 235 2.04 9.52 -55.08
C ASP A 235 1.42 9.14 -53.72
N VAL A 236 0.20 8.58 -53.75
CA VAL A 236 -0.50 8.08 -52.55
C VAL A 236 0.06 6.72 -52.13
N GLU A 237 0.41 5.87 -53.08
CA GLU A 237 0.96 4.54 -52.83
C GLU A 237 2.41 4.59 -52.30
N GLU A 238 3.21 5.54 -52.77
CA GLU A 238 4.54 5.83 -52.22
C GLU A 238 4.45 6.28 -50.75
N PHE A 239 3.51 7.18 -50.45
CA PHE A 239 3.28 7.66 -49.07
C PHE A 239 2.83 6.53 -48.12
N VAL A 240 1.96 5.63 -48.58
CA VAL A 240 1.51 4.47 -47.81
C VAL A 240 2.64 3.46 -47.58
N SER A 241 3.56 3.30 -48.55
CA SER A 241 4.72 2.41 -48.40
C SER A 241 5.72 2.92 -47.38
N VAL A 242 5.98 4.23 -47.35
CA VAL A 242 6.85 4.86 -46.34
C VAL A 242 6.29 4.64 -44.93
N MET A 243 4.98 4.82 -44.73
CA MET A 243 4.35 4.59 -43.42
C MET A 243 4.36 3.14 -42.93
N LYS A 244 4.43 2.14 -43.83
CA LYS A 244 4.49 0.72 -43.42
C LYS A 244 5.90 0.25 -43.08
N SER A 245 6.92 1.05 -43.39
CA SER A 245 8.34 0.75 -43.14
C SER A 245 8.90 1.43 -41.88
N MET A 246 8.12 2.29 -41.23
CA MET A 246 8.37 2.87 -39.91
C MET A 246 7.59 2.09 -38.84
#